data_AF-A0A834MRQ5-F1
#
_entry.id   AF-A0A834MRQ5-F1
#
_cell.length_a   1.000
_cell.length_b   1.000
_cell.length_c   1.000
_cell.angle_alpha   90.00
_cell.angle_beta   90.00
_cell.angle_gamma   90.00
#
_symmetry.space_group_name_H-M   'P 1'
#
loop_
_entity.id
_entity.type
_entity.pdbx_description
1 polymer ?
#
loop_
_entity_poly.entity_id
_entity_poly.type
_entity_poly.pdbx_seq_one_letter_code
_entity_poly.pdbx_strand_id
1 'polypeptide(L)'
;MYRSLCVDPLGPEPNVGIFIEDHKKRADSDPNAPPFDDLRNYAYEGGGSTAGSLSSLASGTDDEQHEYEYLGAWGPRFDKLADMYGPTTEESEEED
;
A
#
# COMPACT_ATOMS: atom_id res chain seq x y z
N MET A 1 67.51 -51.66 42.83
CA MET A 1 66.16 -51.94 42.30
C MET A 1 65.62 -50.64 41.72
N TYR A 2 65.69 -50.46 40.40
CA TYR A 2 65.17 -49.26 39.74
C TYR A 2 63.70 -49.50 39.41
N ARG A 3 62.80 -48.68 39.98
CA ARG A 3 61.39 -48.68 39.57
C ARG A 3 61.31 -47.95 38.24
N SER A 4 60.89 -48.69 37.21
CA SER A 4 60.57 -48.18 35.88
C SER A 4 59.44 -47.15 35.99
N LEU A 5 59.70 -45.92 35.54
CA LEU A 5 58.64 -44.92 35.35
C LEU A 5 57.94 -45.27 34.04
N CYS A 6 56.66 -45.63 34.13
CA CYS A 6 55.78 -45.69 32.97
C CYS A 6 55.71 -44.27 32.40
N VAL A 7 56.35 -44.05 31.25
CA VAL A 7 56.15 -42.85 30.46
C VAL A 7 54.76 -43.00 29.85
N ASP A 8 53.78 -42.32 30.43
CA ASP A 8 52.47 -42.17 29.81
C ASP A 8 52.69 -41.58 28.40
N PRO A 9 52.24 -42.25 27.32
CA PRO A 9 52.35 -41.68 25.99
C PRO A 9 51.51 -40.39 25.95
N LEU A 10 52.24 -39.33 25.64
CA LEU A 10 51.83 -37.94 25.51
C LEU A 10 50.65 -37.78 24.53
N GLY A 11 49.41 -37.84 25.03
CA GLY A 11 48.22 -37.45 24.28
C GLY A 11 48.01 -38.19 22.95
N PRO A 12 46.97 -37.82 22.17
CA PRO A 12 46.86 -38.29 20.79
C PRO A 12 48.03 -37.72 19.98
N GLU A 13 48.81 -38.60 19.35
CA GLU A 13 49.82 -38.25 18.34
C GLU A 13 49.26 -37.17 17.39
N PRO A 14 50.00 -36.08 17.12
CA PRO A 14 49.52 -35.01 16.26
C PRO A 14 49.33 -35.54 14.83
N ASN A 15 48.10 -35.93 14.51
CA ASN A 15 47.74 -36.42 13.19
C ASN A 15 47.45 -35.24 12.27
N VAL A 16 48.45 -34.88 11.46
CA VAL A 16 48.38 -33.78 10.50
C VAL A 16 47.24 -33.95 9.49
N GLY A 17 46.87 -35.19 9.15
CA GLY A 17 45.75 -35.49 8.25
C GLY A 17 44.41 -35.05 8.82
N ILE A 18 44.14 -35.40 10.09
CA ILE A 18 42.93 -34.97 10.80
C ILE A 18 42.92 -33.44 10.95
N PHE A 19 44.06 -32.83 11.26
CA PHE A 19 44.18 -31.38 11.37
C PHE A 19 43.81 -30.67 10.06
N ILE A 20 44.37 -31.12 8.93
CA ILE A 20 44.08 -30.54 7.61
C ILE A 20 42.62 -30.78 7.23
N GLU A 21 42.08 -31.97 7.49
CA GLU A 21 40.70 -32.30 7.15
C GLU A 21 39.69 -31.45 7.96
N ASP A 22 39.95 -31.25 9.25
CA ASP A 22 39.12 -30.40 10.11
C ASP A 22 39.16 -28.93 9.68
N HIS A 23 40.34 -28.41 9.37
CA HIS A 23 40.49 -27.03 8.87
C HIS A 23 39.83 -26.83 7.50
N LYS A 24 39.93 -27.83 6.62
CA LYS A 24 39.27 -27.81 5.32
C LYS A 24 37.74 -27.78 5.47
N LYS A 25 37.17 -28.65 6.31
CA LYS A 25 35.73 -28.66 6.58
C LYS A 25 35.23 -27.33 7.13
N ARG A 26 36.01 -26.68 7.99
CA ARG A 26 35.70 -25.34 8.51
C ARG A 26 35.76 -24.25 7.44
N ALA A 27 36.75 -24.30 6.56
CA ALA A 27 36.88 -23.34 5.45
C ALA A 27 35.75 -23.51 4.42
N ASP A 28 35.41 -24.76 4.07
CA ASP A 28 34.35 -25.08 3.10
C ASP A 28 32.95 -24.69 3.61
N SER A 29 32.78 -24.58 4.93
CA SER A 29 31.52 -24.23 5.58
C SER A 29 31.48 -22.77 6.07
N ASP A 30 32.43 -21.92 5.67
CA ASP A 30 32.49 -20.53 6.11
C ASP A 30 31.33 -19.73 5.48
N PRO A 31 30.38 -19.21 6.29
CA PRO A 31 29.26 -18.42 5.78
C PRO A 31 29.67 -17.03 5.27
N ASN A 32 30.90 -16.58 5.57
CA ASN A 32 31.45 -15.34 5.03
C ASN A 32 32.20 -15.57 3.71
N ALA A 33 32.25 -16.82 3.23
CA ALA A 33 32.73 -17.10 1.89
C ALA A 33 31.77 -16.45 0.86
N PRO A 34 32.28 -15.91 -0.25
CA PRO A 34 31.45 -15.36 -1.32
C PRO A 34 30.52 -16.42 -1.94
N PRO A 35 29.45 -16.04 -2.68
CA PRO A 35 29.05 -14.68 -3.05
C PRO A 35 28.13 -14.04 -2.01
N PHE A 36 28.38 -12.77 -1.70
CA PHE A 36 27.52 -11.99 -0.82
C PHE A 36 26.20 -11.63 -1.52
N ASP A 37 25.20 -11.28 -0.72
CA ASP A 37 23.94 -10.75 -1.21
C ASP A 37 24.12 -9.35 -1.81
N ASP A 38 23.53 -9.12 -2.99
CA ASP A 38 23.50 -7.81 -3.62
C ASP A 38 22.13 -7.13 -3.39
N LEU A 39 22.15 -5.85 -2.99
CA LEU A 39 20.93 -5.04 -2.93
C LEU A 39 20.58 -4.51 -4.31
N ARG A 40 19.30 -4.64 -4.71
CA ARG A 40 18.77 -4.01 -5.92
C ARG A 40 17.85 -2.85 -5.55
N ASN A 41 18.27 -1.65 -5.91
CA ASN A 41 17.45 -0.46 -5.75
C ASN A 41 16.52 -0.31 -6.96
N TYR A 42 15.23 -0.16 -6.69
CA TYR A 42 14.20 0.13 -7.68
C TYR A 42 13.62 1.51 -7.41
N ALA A 43 13.66 2.39 -8.41
CA ALA A 43 13.20 3.78 -8.31
C ALA A 43 12.38 4.19 -9.54
N TYR A 44 11.73 3.22 -10.21
CA TYR A 44 10.91 3.51 -11.37
C TYR A 44 9.55 4.07 -10.92
N GLU A 45 9.29 5.33 -11.27
CA GLU A 45 8.09 6.08 -10.87
C GLU A 45 6.91 5.89 -11.84
N GLY A 46 7.17 5.37 -13.05
CA GLY A 46 6.19 5.31 -14.12
C GLY A 46 6.45 6.33 -15.22
N GLY A 47 5.56 6.38 -16.22
CA GLY A 47 5.71 7.21 -17.41
C GLY A 47 5.03 8.57 -17.36
N GLY A 48 4.45 8.97 -16.21
CA GLY A 48 3.73 10.24 -16.07
C GLY A 48 2.43 10.32 -16.89
N SER A 49 1.74 9.18 -17.12
CA SER A 49 0.48 9.16 -17.87
C SER A 49 -0.62 9.94 -17.13
N THR A 50 -1.38 10.72 -17.88
CA THR A 50 -2.57 11.40 -17.34
C THR A 50 -3.68 10.39 -17.07
N ALA A 51 -4.52 10.64 -16.05
CA ALA A 51 -5.60 9.75 -15.64
C ALA A 51 -6.79 9.68 -16.62
N GLY A 52 -6.62 10.13 -17.87
CA GLY A 52 -7.73 10.29 -18.83
C GLY A 52 -8.72 11.38 -18.40
N SER A 53 -9.96 11.26 -18.87
CA SER A 53 -11.05 12.16 -18.50
C SER A 53 -11.81 11.61 -17.30
N LEU A 54 -11.99 12.43 -16.27
CA LEU A 54 -12.83 12.13 -15.11
C LEU A 54 -14.21 12.78 -15.27
N SER A 55 -15.24 12.17 -14.70
CA SER A 55 -16.58 12.76 -14.66
C SER A 55 -16.57 14.06 -13.85
N SER A 56 -17.37 15.04 -14.28
CA SER A 56 -17.61 16.27 -13.53
C SER A 56 -18.35 15.98 -12.23
N LEU A 57 -18.09 16.77 -11.17
CA LEU A 57 -18.80 16.66 -9.89
C LEU A 57 -20.32 16.84 -10.02
N ALA A 58 -20.76 17.64 -11.00
CA ALA A 58 -22.17 17.93 -11.27
C ALA A 58 -22.87 16.84 -12.10
N SER A 59 -22.18 15.76 -12.51
CA SER A 59 -22.71 14.75 -13.43
C SER A 59 -23.89 13.93 -12.88
N GLY A 60 -24.39 14.23 -11.68
CA GLY A 60 -25.56 13.58 -11.07
C GLY A 60 -26.46 14.51 -10.26
N THR A 61 -26.31 15.83 -10.39
CA THR A 61 -27.13 16.82 -9.66
C THR A 61 -28.16 17.53 -10.54
N ASP A 62 -28.20 17.22 -11.84
CA ASP A 62 -29.04 17.93 -12.83
C ASP A 62 -30.45 17.34 -12.96
N ASP A 63 -30.70 16.17 -12.35
CA ASP A 63 -31.99 15.47 -12.42
C ASP A 63 -32.96 15.86 -11.29
N GLU A 64 -32.79 17.03 -10.66
CA GLU A 64 -33.74 17.49 -9.63
C GLU A 64 -34.91 18.25 -10.27
N GLN A 65 -36.13 17.73 -10.10
CA GLN A 65 -37.36 18.47 -10.40
C GLN A 65 -37.36 19.80 -9.62
N HIS A 66 -37.40 20.91 -10.35
CA HIS A 66 -37.37 22.25 -9.78
C HIS A 66 -38.72 22.64 -9.15
N GLU A 67 -38.98 22.19 -7.91
CA GLU A 67 -40.14 22.58 -7.11
C GLU A 67 -39.81 23.79 -6.21
N TYR A 68 -40.52 24.92 -6.39
CA TYR A 68 -40.20 26.19 -5.72
C TYR A 68 -41.27 26.69 -4.74
N GLU A 69 -42.11 25.81 -4.22
CA GLU A 69 -43.22 26.16 -3.30
C GLU A 69 -42.76 26.93 -2.05
N TYR A 70 -41.52 26.70 -1.60
CA TYR A 70 -40.92 27.38 -0.45
C TYR A 70 -40.69 28.89 -0.66
N LEU A 71 -40.72 29.41 -1.90
CA LEU A 71 -40.53 30.85 -2.16
C LEU A 71 -41.61 31.71 -1.51
N GLY A 72 -42.85 31.21 -1.41
CA GLY A 72 -43.95 31.92 -0.76
C GLY A 72 -43.72 32.14 0.75
N ALA A 73 -42.92 31.30 1.39
CA ALA A 73 -42.61 31.38 2.82
C ALA A 73 -41.44 32.32 3.16
N TRP A 74 -40.67 32.81 2.16
CA TRP A 74 -39.50 33.67 2.39
C TRP A 74 -39.85 35.16 2.60
N GLY A 75 -41.12 35.53 2.41
CA GLY A 75 -41.66 36.85 2.69
C GLY A 75 -41.58 37.83 1.51
N PRO A 76 -42.02 39.09 1.71
CA PRO A 76 -42.45 40.00 0.63
C PRO A 76 -41.36 40.41 -0.36
N ARG A 77 -40.09 40.20 0.01
CA ARG A 77 -38.96 40.44 -0.89
C ARG A 77 -38.87 39.41 -2.03
N PHE A 78 -39.51 38.25 -1.85
CA PHE A 78 -39.50 37.12 -2.78
C PHE A 78 -40.84 36.93 -3.51
N ASP A 79 -41.85 37.77 -3.27
CA ASP A 79 -43.19 37.67 -3.90
C ASP A 79 -43.11 37.57 -5.42
N LYS A 80 -42.26 38.38 -6.05
CA LYS A 80 -42.07 38.33 -7.51
C LYS A 80 -41.52 36.99 -7.99
N LEU A 81 -40.65 36.35 -7.21
CA LEU A 81 -40.12 35.02 -7.54
C LEU A 81 -41.16 33.94 -7.27
N ALA A 82 -41.94 34.06 -6.19
CA ALA A 82 -43.05 33.16 -5.89
C ALA A 82 -44.15 33.22 -6.97
N ASP A 83 -44.44 34.40 -7.54
CA ASP A 83 -45.35 34.55 -8.67
C ASP A 83 -44.83 33.89 -9.96
N MET A 84 -43.51 33.94 -10.21
CA MET A 84 -42.91 33.41 -11.45
C MET A 84 -42.66 31.89 -11.41
N TYR A 85 -42.43 31.33 -10.22
CA TYR A 85 -41.99 29.93 -10.03
C TYR A 85 -42.90 29.11 -9.11
N GLY A 86 -43.89 29.74 -8.49
CA GLY A 86 -44.92 29.06 -7.70
C GLY A 86 -45.91 28.31 -8.60
N PRO A 87 -46.80 27.50 -8.00
CA PRO A 87 -47.77 26.74 -8.76
C PRO A 87 -48.65 27.67 -9.59
N THR A 88 -48.59 27.54 -10.92
CA THR A 88 -49.57 28.14 -11.82
C THR A 88 -50.93 27.53 -11.49
N THR A 89 -51.91 28.37 -11.13
CA THR A 89 -53.33 28.03 -10.90
C THR A 89 -54.06 27.41 -12.11
N GLU A 90 -53.32 26.91 -13.10
CA GLU A 90 -53.79 26.34 -14.37
C GLU A 90 -53.80 24.79 -14.33
N GLU A 91 -53.62 24.17 -13.16
CA GLU A 91 -53.77 22.71 -12.96
C GLU A 91 -55.00 22.34 -12.11
N SER A 92 -55.98 23.24 -12.00
CA SER A 92 -57.20 23.02 -11.20
C SER A 92 -58.53 23.29 -11.93
N GLU A 93 -58.58 23.03 -13.24
CA GLU A 93 -59.86 22.99 -13.99
C GLU A 93 -59.88 21.77 -14.95
N GLU A 94 -59.82 20.54 -14.41
CA GLU A 94 -60.33 19.34 -15.10
C GLU A 94 -61.31 18.59 -14.17
N GLU A 95 -62.52 19.15 -13.99
CA GLU A 95 -63.73 18.43 -13.59
C GLU A 95 -64.88 18.87 -14.51
N ASP A 96 -65.10 18.14 -15.62
CA ASP A 96 -66.41 17.63 -16.11
C ASP A 96 -66.21 16.59 -17.23
#